data_AF-A0A5C6UZN0-F1
#
_entry.id   AF-A0A5C6UZN0-F1
#
_cell.length_a   1.000
_cell.length_b   1.000
_cell.length_c   1.000
_cell.angle_alpha   90.00
_cell.angle_beta   90.00
_cell.angle_gamma   90.00
#
_symmetry.space_group_name_H-M   'P 1'
#
loop_
_entity.id
_entity.type
_entity.pdbx_description
1 polymer ?
#
loop_
_entity_poly.entity_id
_entity_poly.type
_entity_poly.pdbx_seq_one_letter_code
_entity_poly.pdbx_strand_id
1 'polypeptide(L)'
;MKLSLDLSYQTPKEWANVVLSDFDAFLQDHADCERKASSMAMSLVAKAPDKTKIIPGLIDTALEELEHFQMVYQVMEKRGVMLPREMEKDMYIHDLVAKCRHGAEERFLDRLLLGSIIECRGAERFRLVAEALEPGELKDFYKMLWTSEAKHGNIYVKFALEYYEEQEVFNRLEELNQAEGEICAQLKWRPALH
;
A
#
# COMPACT_ATOMS: atom_id res chain seq x y z
N MET A 1 -15.97 -16.22 4.41
CA MET A 1 -14.92 -16.01 3.39
C MET A 1 -13.67 -15.45 4.04
N LYS A 2 -12.48 -15.85 3.58
CA LYS A 2 -11.21 -15.28 4.03
C LYS A 2 -11.13 -13.86 3.44
N LEU A 3 -11.16 -12.84 4.30
CA LEU A 3 -10.99 -11.44 3.85
C LEU A 3 -9.54 -11.12 3.50
N SER A 4 -8.58 -11.88 4.07
CA SER A 4 -7.17 -11.67 3.82
C SER A 4 -6.79 -12.21 2.44
N LEU A 5 -6.29 -11.31 1.59
CA LEU A 5 -5.72 -11.63 0.29
C LEU A 5 -4.37 -12.34 0.46
N ASP A 6 -4.23 -13.52 -0.16
CA ASP A 6 -2.93 -14.17 -0.30
C ASP A 6 -2.27 -13.64 -1.59
N LEU A 7 -1.18 -12.89 -1.46
CA LEU A 7 -0.49 -12.30 -2.62
C LEU A 7 0.06 -13.38 -3.56
N SER A 8 -0.17 -13.20 -4.86
CA SER A 8 0.25 -14.15 -5.91
C SER A 8 1.77 -14.28 -6.03
N TYR A 9 2.51 -13.22 -5.68
CA TYR A 9 3.96 -13.17 -5.63
C TYR A 9 4.46 -12.94 -4.21
N GLN A 10 5.46 -13.71 -3.79
CA GLN A 10 6.13 -13.55 -2.50
C GLN A 10 7.46 -12.84 -2.71
N THR A 11 7.63 -11.67 -2.10
CA THR A 11 8.89 -10.91 -2.17
C THR A 11 10.02 -11.75 -1.55
N PRO A 12 11.12 -12.03 -2.28
CA PRO A 12 12.25 -12.75 -1.71
C PRO A 12 12.86 -12.00 -0.53
N LYS A 13 13.31 -12.73 0.50
CA LYS A 13 13.86 -12.11 1.72
C LYS A 13 15.09 -11.25 1.43
N GLU A 14 15.82 -11.58 0.38
CA GLU A 14 17.00 -10.86 -0.11
C GLU A 14 16.67 -9.44 -0.58
N TRP A 15 15.41 -9.13 -0.93
CA TRP A 15 14.97 -7.77 -1.23
C TRP A 15 15.24 -6.82 -0.06
N ALA A 16 15.05 -7.29 1.18
CA ALA A 16 15.30 -6.48 2.38
C ALA A 16 16.78 -6.08 2.49
N ASN A 17 17.72 -6.86 1.94
CA ASN A 17 19.14 -6.47 1.92
C ASN A 17 19.38 -5.23 1.04
N VAL A 18 18.64 -5.10 -0.06
CA VAL A 18 18.70 -3.91 -0.94
C VAL A 18 18.15 -2.69 -0.20
N VAL A 19 17.02 -2.85 0.49
CA VAL A 19 16.43 -1.80 1.33
C VAL A 19 17.38 -1.34 2.44
N LEU A 20 17.99 -2.27 3.16
CA LEU A 20 18.90 -1.93 4.26
C LEU A 20 20.24 -1.35 3.79
N SER A 21 20.61 -1.54 2.52
CA SER A 21 21.85 -0.97 1.97
C SER A 21 21.81 0.54 1.79
N ASP A 22 20.61 1.13 1.68
CA ASP A 22 20.39 2.58 1.68
C ASP A 22 19.03 2.87 2.33
N PHE A 23 19.01 2.78 3.66
CA PHE A 23 17.79 2.90 4.44
C PHE A 23 17.22 4.32 4.45
N ASP A 24 18.06 5.34 4.23
CA ASP A 24 17.60 6.73 4.21
C ASP A 24 16.80 7.02 2.93
N ALA A 25 17.23 6.49 1.78
CA ALA A 25 16.43 6.51 0.56
C ALA A 25 15.11 5.74 0.72
N PHE A 26 15.13 4.59 1.40
CA PHE A 26 13.92 3.84 1.70
C PHE A 26 12.93 4.63 2.57
N LEU A 27 13.40 5.33 3.61
CA LEU A 27 12.54 6.17 4.45
C LEU A 27 11.88 7.30 3.65
N GLN A 28 12.58 7.89 2.68
CA GLN A 28 12.02 8.92 1.80
C GLN A 28 10.91 8.35 0.91
N ASP A 29 11.13 7.20 0.28
CA ASP A 29 10.13 6.52 -0.56
C ASP A 29 8.93 6.04 0.27
N HIS A 30 9.19 5.50 1.46
CA HIS A 30 8.15 5.10 2.42
C HIS A 30 7.29 6.28 2.83
N ALA A 31 7.88 7.40 3.25
CA ALA A 31 7.13 8.60 3.61
C ALA A 31 6.23 9.09 2.46
N ASP A 32 6.69 8.99 1.21
CA ASP A 32 5.86 9.32 0.05
C ASP A 32 4.75 8.31 -0.21
N CYS A 33 4.99 7.02 0.04
CA CYS A 33 3.96 5.99 -0.03
C CYS A 33 2.79 6.30 0.91
N GLU A 34 3.05 6.62 2.19
CA GLU A 34 1.99 6.93 3.17
C GLU A 34 1.21 8.18 2.76
N ARG A 35 1.93 9.22 2.31
CA ARG A 35 1.30 10.44 1.78
C ARG A 35 0.41 10.17 0.57
N LYS A 36 0.85 9.30 -0.34
CA LYS A 36 0.08 8.87 -1.52
C LYS A 36 -1.12 8.01 -1.14
N ALA A 37 -0.99 7.13 -0.14
CA ALA A 37 -2.08 6.28 0.36
C ALA A 37 -3.21 7.14 0.97
N SER A 38 -2.87 8.10 1.84
CA SER A 38 -3.81 9.10 2.36
C SER A 38 -4.51 9.88 1.23
N SER A 39 -3.73 10.34 0.24
CA SER A 39 -4.25 11.07 -0.92
C SER A 39 -5.17 10.20 -1.81
N MET A 40 -4.87 8.91 -1.92
CA MET A 40 -5.68 7.95 -2.67
C MET A 40 -7.05 7.76 -2.02
N ALA A 41 -7.09 7.55 -0.71
CA ALA A 41 -8.34 7.41 0.06
C ALA A 41 -9.23 8.65 -0.10
N MET A 42 -8.66 9.85 0.06
CA MET A 42 -9.40 11.10 -0.18
C MET A 42 -9.83 11.29 -1.65
N SER A 43 -9.04 10.79 -2.60
CA SER A 43 -9.46 10.78 -4.01
C SER A 43 -10.67 9.87 -4.26
N LEU A 44 -10.86 8.79 -3.51
CA LEU A 44 -12.03 7.93 -3.62
C LEU A 44 -13.28 8.64 -3.09
N VAL A 45 -13.17 9.32 -1.95
CA VAL A 45 -14.24 10.17 -1.38
C VAL A 45 -14.70 11.22 -2.40
N ALA A 46 -13.76 11.93 -3.04
CA ALA A 46 -14.08 12.97 -4.01
C ALA A 46 -14.75 12.43 -5.29
N LYS A 47 -14.45 11.19 -5.70
CA LYS A 47 -14.97 10.60 -6.94
C LYS A 47 -16.31 9.89 -6.78
N ALA A 48 -16.68 9.52 -5.56
CA ALA A 48 -17.88 8.75 -5.28
C ALA A 48 -18.65 9.32 -4.06
N PRO A 49 -19.08 10.60 -4.10
CA PRO A 49 -19.76 11.24 -2.98
C PRO A 49 -21.12 10.62 -2.64
N ASP A 50 -21.69 9.85 -3.57
CA ASP A 50 -22.93 9.09 -3.41
C ASP A 50 -22.74 7.75 -2.67
N LYS A 51 -21.51 7.24 -2.56
CA LYS A 51 -21.17 6.00 -1.84
C LYS A 51 -21.05 6.25 -0.32
N THR A 52 -22.11 6.77 0.28
CA THR A 52 -22.13 7.28 1.67
C THR A 52 -21.75 6.27 2.76
N LYS A 53 -21.90 4.96 2.53
CA LYS A 53 -21.58 3.92 3.52
C LYS A 53 -20.09 3.76 3.77
N ILE A 54 -19.25 4.08 2.78
CA ILE A 54 -17.79 3.88 2.85
C ILE A 54 -17.01 5.17 3.11
N ILE A 55 -17.66 6.34 2.94
CA ILE A 55 -17.01 7.65 3.14
C ILE A 55 -16.36 7.78 4.53
N PRO A 56 -17.04 7.44 5.66
CA PRO A 56 -16.40 7.53 6.97
C PRO A 56 -15.14 6.67 7.07
N GLY A 57 -15.22 5.41 6.60
CA GLY A 57 -14.06 4.52 6.63
C GLY A 57 -12.91 4.97 5.73
N LEU A 58 -13.19 5.56 4.57
CA LEU A 58 -12.16 6.14 3.71
C LEU A 58 -11.49 7.37 4.36
N ILE A 59 -12.24 8.18 5.12
CA ILE A 59 -11.68 9.31 5.87
C ILE A 59 -10.79 8.79 7.00
N ASP A 60 -11.25 7.77 7.74
CA ASP A 60 -10.46 7.16 8.82
C ASP A 60 -9.16 6.57 8.28
N THR A 61 -9.21 5.80 7.17
CA THR A 61 -8.00 5.31 6.49
C THR A 61 -7.08 6.46 6.07
N ALA A 62 -7.62 7.55 5.51
CA ALA A 62 -6.78 8.69 5.11
C ALA A 62 -6.07 9.37 6.29
N LEU A 63 -6.71 9.40 7.46
CA LEU A 63 -6.12 9.92 8.69
C LEU A 63 -5.04 8.98 9.23
N GLU A 64 -5.30 7.67 9.29
CA GLU A 64 -4.33 6.66 9.73
C GLU A 64 -3.06 6.70 8.87
N GLU A 65 -3.17 6.81 7.54
CA GLU A 65 -1.98 6.94 6.68
C GLU A 65 -1.22 8.25 6.88
N LEU A 66 -1.90 9.33 7.27
CA LEU A 66 -1.24 10.58 7.60
C LEU A 66 -0.51 10.50 8.95
N GLU A 67 -1.02 9.72 9.88
CA GLU A 67 -0.33 9.36 11.12
C GLU A 67 0.91 8.51 10.83
N HIS A 68 0.81 7.49 9.97
CA HIS A 68 1.96 6.71 9.51
C HIS A 68 3.03 7.61 8.88
N PHE A 69 2.65 8.52 7.97
CA PHE A 69 3.55 9.51 7.39
C PHE A 69 4.26 10.34 8.46
N GLN A 70 3.52 10.84 9.45
CA GLN A 70 4.10 11.61 10.55
C GLN A 70 5.15 10.79 11.34
N MET A 71 4.88 9.50 11.58
CA MET A 71 5.81 8.62 12.30
C MET A 71 7.09 8.37 11.49
N VAL A 72 6.98 8.08 10.19
CA VAL A 72 8.16 7.92 9.31
C VAL A 72 8.96 9.22 9.27
N TYR A 73 8.29 10.37 9.18
CA TYR A 73 8.95 11.67 9.18
C TYR A 73 9.72 11.94 10.47
N GLN A 74 9.20 11.55 11.64
CA GLN A 74 9.94 11.65 12.91
C GLN A 74 11.20 10.77 12.93
N VAL A 75 11.13 9.58 12.31
CA VAL A 75 12.32 8.73 12.13
C VAL A 75 13.34 9.40 11.23
N MET A 76 12.89 9.99 10.12
CA MET A 76 13.76 10.74 9.20
C MET A 76 14.42 11.95 9.90
N GLU A 77 13.67 12.73 10.67
CA GLU A 77 14.16 13.90 11.39
C GLU A 77 15.26 13.52 12.39
N LYS A 78 15.05 12.46 13.19
CA LYS A 78 16.06 11.95 14.12
C LYS A 78 17.35 11.50 13.43
N ARG A 79 17.26 11.08 12.16
CA ARG A 79 18.40 10.63 11.35
C ARG A 79 19.03 11.75 10.52
N GLY A 80 18.44 12.96 10.51
CA GLY A 80 18.88 14.06 9.64
C GLY A 80 18.56 13.85 8.16
N VAL A 81 17.57 13.00 7.85
CA VAL A 81 17.10 12.72 6.48
C VAL A 81 15.99 13.69 6.13
N MET A 82 16.12 14.36 4.98
CA MET A 82 15.13 15.33 4.50
C MET A 82 14.15 14.67 3.54
N LEU A 83 12.94 15.23 3.40
CA LEU A 83 12.05 14.87 2.30
C LEU A 83 12.70 15.24 0.96
N PRO A 84 12.59 14.40 -0.07
CA PRO A 84 13.14 14.70 -1.38
C PRO A 84 12.34 15.85 -2.04
N ARG A 85 13.04 16.67 -2.83
CA ARG A 85 12.40 17.77 -3.58
C ARG A 85 11.49 17.24 -4.70
N GLU A 86 11.90 16.13 -5.31
CA GLU A 86 11.18 15.44 -6.37
C GLU A 86 11.21 13.95 -6.05
N MET A 87 10.06 13.30 -6.19
CA MET A 87 9.95 11.86 -6.07
C MET A 87 10.08 11.23 -7.44
N GLU A 88 10.80 10.12 -7.53
CA GLU A 88 10.83 9.33 -8.75
C GLU A 88 9.43 8.80 -9.08
N LYS A 89 9.18 8.59 -10.38
CA LYS A 89 7.91 8.04 -10.83
C LYS A 89 7.80 6.59 -10.38
N ASP A 90 6.77 6.31 -9.58
CA ASP A 90 6.46 4.99 -9.06
C ASP A 90 5.91 4.07 -10.18
N MET A 91 6.76 3.19 -10.71
CA MET A 91 6.42 2.27 -11.81
C MET A 91 5.41 1.22 -11.38
N TYR A 92 5.47 0.77 -10.12
CA TYR A 92 4.52 -0.18 -9.57
C TYR A 92 3.10 0.38 -9.59
N ILE A 93 2.90 1.57 -9.02
CA ILE A 93 1.59 2.23 -9.02
C ILE A 93 1.13 2.55 -10.44
N HIS A 94 2.05 3.02 -11.30
CA HIS A 94 1.75 3.31 -12.70
C HIS A 94 1.19 2.08 -13.43
N ASP A 95 1.87 0.95 -13.32
CA ASP A 95 1.54 -0.28 -14.04
C ASP A 95 0.26 -0.93 -13.47
N LEU A 96 0.03 -0.84 -12.16
CA LEU A 96 -1.23 -1.27 -11.54
C LEU A 96 -2.42 -0.43 -12.01
N VAL A 97 -2.28 0.90 -12.02
CA VAL A 97 -3.35 1.80 -12.50
C VAL A 97 -3.65 1.57 -13.99
N ALA A 98 -2.66 1.13 -14.78
CA ALA A 98 -2.86 0.74 -16.17
C ALA A 98 -3.71 -0.54 -16.34
N LYS A 99 -3.84 -1.38 -15.30
CA LYS A 99 -4.74 -2.55 -15.28
C LYS A 99 -6.18 -2.19 -14.97
N CYS A 100 -6.46 -0.98 -14.49
CA CYS A 100 -7.82 -0.54 -14.21
C CYS A 100 -8.65 -0.37 -15.50
N ARG A 101 -9.91 -0.80 -15.44
CA ARG A 101 -10.93 -0.58 -16.47
C ARG A 101 -11.19 0.92 -16.70
N HIS A 102 -11.80 1.24 -17.84
CA HIS A 102 -12.07 2.62 -18.26
C HIS A 102 -13.43 3.16 -17.82
N GLY A 103 -14.45 2.30 -17.67
CA GLY A 103 -15.78 2.68 -17.20
C GLY A 103 -15.74 3.20 -15.76
N ALA A 104 -16.57 4.19 -15.43
CA ALA A 104 -16.48 4.91 -14.16
C ALA A 104 -16.72 4.00 -12.94
N GLU A 105 -17.77 3.18 -12.99
CA GLU A 105 -18.12 2.23 -11.93
C GLU A 105 -17.08 1.10 -11.83
N GLU A 106 -16.69 0.51 -12.96
CA GLU A 106 -15.68 -0.55 -13.01
C GLU A 106 -14.32 -0.06 -12.49
N ARG A 107 -13.94 1.16 -12.86
CA ARG A 107 -12.69 1.78 -12.42
C ARG A 107 -12.74 2.12 -10.93
N PHE A 108 -13.90 2.46 -10.39
CA PHE A 108 -14.05 2.69 -8.95
C PHE A 108 -13.81 1.40 -8.16
N LEU A 109 -14.47 0.30 -8.56
CA LEU A 109 -14.21 -1.03 -8.00
C LEU A 109 -12.72 -1.39 -8.11
N ASP A 110 -12.13 -1.26 -9.29
CA ASP A 110 -10.72 -1.59 -9.50
C ASP A 110 -9.79 -0.79 -8.57
N ARG A 111 -10.06 0.49 -8.33
CA ARG A 111 -9.25 1.31 -7.41
C ARG A 111 -9.39 0.91 -5.95
N LEU A 112 -10.58 0.49 -5.51
CA LEU A 112 -10.74 -0.08 -4.17
C LEU A 112 -9.90 -1.35 -4.04
N LEU A 113 -10.01 -2.27 -5.01
CA LEU A 113 -9.27 -3.53 -4.98
C LEU A 113 -7.76 -3.34 -5.07
N LEU A 114 -7.28 -2.37 -5.87
CA LEU A 114 -5.87 -1.99 -5.86
C LEU A 114 -5.43 -1.47 -4.50
N GLY A 115 -6.26 -0.68 -3.79
CA GLY A 115 -5.98 -0.29 -2.42
C GLY A 115 -5.71 -1.51 -1.54
N SER A 116 -6.61 -2.51 -1.54
CA SER A 116 -6.40 -3.76 -0.80
C SER A 116 -5.06 -4.45 -1.13
N ILE A 117 -4.72 -4.56 -2.41
CA ILE A 117 -3.49 -5.22 -2.87
C ILE A 117 -2.23 -4.45 -2.42
N ILE A 118 -2.24 -3.13 -2.55
CA ILE A 118 -1.10 -2.26 -2.21
C ILE A 118 -0.80 -2.35 -0.70
N GLU A 119 -1.83 -2.26 0.15
CA GLU A 119 -1.68 -2.40 1.61
C GLU A 119 -1.17 -3.80 1.99
N CYS A 120 -1.67 -4.86 1.34
CA CYS A 120 -1.16 -6.21 1.55
C CYS A 120 0.31 -6.35 1.16
N ARG A 121 0.74 -5.75 0.04
CA ARG A 121 2.15 -5.72 -0.38
C ARG A 121 3.02 -4.91 0.59
N GLY A 122 2.52 -3.76 1.05
CA GLY A 122 3.14 -2.94 2.09
C GLY A 122 3.36 -3.75 3.38
N ALA A 123 2.32 -4.41 3.88
CA ALA A 123 2.39 -5.29 5.04
C ALA A 123 3.45 -6.39 4.87
N GLU A 124 3.46 -7.07 3.74
CA GLU A 124 4.45 -8.12 3.46
C GLU A 124 5.88 -7.57 3.50
N ARG A 125 6.13 -6.46 2.81
CA ARG A 125 7.46 -5.87 2.69
C ARG A 125 7.93 -5.22 4.00
N PHE A 126 7.06 -4.55 4.75
CA PHE A 126 7.39 -4.07 6.09
C PHE A 126 7.70 -5.20 7.07
N ARG A 127 7.02 -6.35 6.97
CA ARG A 127 7.38 -7.55 7.75
C ARG A 127 8.79 -8.02 7.40
N LEU A 128 9.16 -8.05 6.11
CA LEU A 128 10.52 -8.41 5.68
C LEU A 128 11.57 -7.43 6.21
N VAL A 129 11.31 -6.12 6.16
CA VAL A 129 12.18 -5.10 6.76
C VAL A 129 12.34 -5.32 8.26
N ALA A 130 11.23 -5.52 8.98
CA ALA A 130 11.26 -5.80 10.42
C ALA A 130 12.03 -7.07 10.78
N GLU A 131 11.92 -8.12 9.97
CA GLU A 131 12.67 -9.37 10.17
C GLU A 131 14.17 -9.18 9.97
N ALA A 132 14.56 -8.37 8.99
CA ALA A 132 15.95 -8.09 8.65
C ALA A 132 16.65 -7.06 9.57
N LEU A 133 15.89 -6.20 10.25
CA LEU A 133 16.44 -5.25 11.22
C LEU A 133 16.91 -5.94 12.51
N GLU A 134 17.99 -5.43 13.10
CA GLU A 134 18.44 -5.81 14.44
C GLU A 134 17.43 -5.36 15.52
N PRO A 135 17.39 -5.98 16.70
CA PRO A 135 16.53 -5.56 17.80
C PRO A 135 16.72 -4.07 18.15
N GLY A 136 15.63 -3.31 18.20
CA GLY A 136 15.66 -1.88 18.52
C GLY A 136 14.41 -1.15 18.02
N GLU A 137 14.40 0.18 18.20
CA GLU A 137 13.24 1.03 17.92
C GLU A 137 12.72 0.90 16.48
N LEU A 138 13.61 0.80 15.49
CA LEU A 138 13.21 0.63 14.09
C LEU A 138 12.54 -0.71 13.84
N LYS A 139 13.02 -1.80 14.45
CA LYS A 139 12.39 -3.11 14.30
C LYS A 139 10.98 -3.10 14.88
N ASP A 140 10.79 -2.47 16.03
CA ASP A 140 9.47 -2.36 16.67
C ASP A 140 8.54 -1.43 15.89
N PHE A 141 9.08 -0.35 15.31
CA PHE A 141 8.34 0.53 14.40
C PHE A 141 7.80 -0.21 13.17
N TYR A 142 8.65 -0.92 12.42
CA TYR A 142 8.18 -1.67 11.25
C TYR A 142 7.29 -2.85 11.62
N LYS A 143 7.45 -3.44 12.83
CA LYS A 143 6.52 -4.43 13.37
C LYS A 143 5.11 -3.87 13.56
N MET A 144 5.03 -2.68 14.14
CA MET A 144 3.77 -1.99 14.36
C MET A 144 3.10 -1.67 13.01
N LEU A 145 3.85 -1.11 12.06
CA LEU A 145 3.33 -0.78 10.73
C LEU A 145 2.77 -1.99 9.99
N TRP A 146 3.54 -3.08 9.82
CA TRP A 146 3.02 -4.22 9.04
C TRP A 146 1.76 -4.84 9.66
N THR A 147 1.62 -4.75 10.99
CA THR A 147 0.42 -5.21 11.70
C THR A 147 -0.78 -4.29 11.42
N SER A 148 -0.54 -2.99 11.24
CA SER A 148 -1.54 -1.99 10.84
C SER A 148 -1.99 -2.23 9.40
N GLU A 149 -1.04 -2.26 8.46
CA GLU A 149 -1.27 -2.49 7.02
C GLU A 149 -2.06 -3.77 6.73
N ALA A 150 -1.75 -4.85 7.46
CA ALA A 150 -2.47 -6.12 7.32
C ALA A 150 -3.97 -5.99 7.63
N LYS A 151 -4.38 -5.01 8.43
CA LYS A 151 -5.80 -4.69 8.69
C LYS A 151 -6.40 -3.91 7.53
N HIS A 152 -5.69 -2.91 6.99
CA HIS A 152 -6.13 -2.09 5.86
C HIS A 152 -6.36 -2.89 4.59
N GLY A 153 -5.52 -3.89 4.31
CA GLY A 153 -5.73 -4.81 3.18
C GLY A 153 -7.15 -5.39 3.13
N ASN A 154 -7.78 -5.61 4.28
CA ASN A 154 -9.15 -6.13 4.35
C ASN A 154 -10.24 -5.06 4.20
N ILE A 155 -9.94 -3.78 4.45
CA ILE A 155 -10.98 -2.74 4.54
C ILE A 155 -11.50 -2.34 3.16
N TYR A 156 -10.61 -2.23 2.17
CA TYR A 156 -11.00 -1.86 0.81
C TYR A 156 -11.88 -2.90 0.12
N VAL A 157 -11.65 -4.20 0.38
CA VAL A 157 -12.54 -5.27 -0.09
C VAL A 157 -13.91 -5.14 0.55
N LYS A 158 -14.00 -4.83 1.85
CA LYS A 158 -15.29 -4.57 2.52
C LYS A 158 -16.00 -3.38 1.90
N PHE A 159 -15.28 -2.31 1.56
CA PHE A 159 -15.87 -1.16 0.89
C PHE A 159 -16.44 -1.52 -0.48
N ALA A 160 -15.77 -2.40 -1.23
CA ALA A 160 -16.29 -2.92 -2.50
C ALA A 160 -17.57 -3.74 -2.30
N LEU A 161 -17.60 -4.63 -1.30
CA LEU A 161 -18.76 -5.48 -1.00
C LEU A 161 -20.02 -4.72 -0.55
N GLU A 162 -19.90 -3.44 -0.17
CA GLU A 162 -21.08 -2.60 0.13
C GLU A 162 -21.90 -2.21 -1.11
N TYR A 163 -21.31 -2.31 -2.30
CA TYR A 163 -21.86 -1.76 -3.55
C TYR A 163 -21.79 -2.70 -4.76
N TYR A 164 -20.95 -3.74 -4.71
CA TYR A 164 -20.74 -4.68 -5.82
C TYR A 164 -21.04 -6.11 -5.37
N GLU A 165 -21.45 -6.95 -6.33
CA GLU A 165 -21.73 -8.36 -6.08
C GLU A 165 -20.46 -9.10 -5.64
N GLU A 166 -20.58 -9.96 -4.63
CA GLU A 166 -19.46 -10.67 -4.02
C GLU A 166 -18.59 -11.40 -5.05
N GLN A 167 -19.25 -12.10 -5.99
CA GLN A 167 -18.56 -12.83 -7.04
C GLN A 167 -17.77 -11.90 -7.99
N GLU A 168 -18.29 -10.70 -8.29
CA GLU A 168 -17.59 -9.72 -9.12
C GLU A 168 -16.33 -9.21 -8.40
N VAL A 169 -16.46 -8.84 -7.12
CA VAL A 169 -15.38 -8.33 -6.28
C VAL A 169 -14.23 -9.33 -6.21
N PHE A 170 -14.52 -10.59 -5.85
CA PHE A 170 -13.46 -11.59 -5.66
C PHE A 170 -12.84 -12.07 -6.97
N ASN A 171 -13.60 -12.21 -8.05
CA ASN A 171 -13.03 -12.52 -9.36
C ASN A 171 -12.07 -11.42 -9.80
N ARG A 172 -12.49 -10.16 -9.66
CA ARG A 172 -11.66 -9.03 -10.07
C ARG A 172 -10.44 -8.83 -9.18
N LEU A 173 -10.58 -9.11 -7.88
CA LEU A 173 -9.47 -9.06 -6.93
C LEU A 173 -8.40 -10.08 -7.30
N GLU A 174 -8.79 -11.31 -7.65
CA GLU A 174 -7.86 -12.35 -8.10
C GLU A 174 -7.13 -11.94 -9.38
N GLU A 175 -7.85 -11.41 -10.38
CA GLU A 175 -7.23 -10.91 -11.63
C GLU A 175 -6.19 -9.81 -11.37
N LEU A 176 -6.51 -8.84 -10.52
CA LEU A 176 -5.60 -7.75 -10.17
C LEU A 176 -4.42 -8.24 -9.32
N ASN A 177 -4.65 -9.20 -8.41
CA ASN A 177 -3.60 -9.82 -7.60
C ASN A 177 -2.60 -10.60 -8.47
N GLN A 178 -3.06 -11.31 -9.49
CA GLN A 178 -2.17 -11.98 -10.45
C GLN A 178 -1.35 -10.95 -11.26
N ALA A 179 -2.00 -9.90 -11.75
CA ALA A 179 -1.30 -8.83 -12.46
C ALA A 179 -0.27 -8.11 -11.58
N GLU A 180 -0.58 -7.88 -10.30
CA GLU A 180 0.37 -7.32 -9.34
C GLU A 180 1.59 -8.22 -9.15
N GLY A 181 1.39 -9.53 -9.06
CA GLY A 181 2.49 -10.47 -8.90
C GLY A 181 3.43 -10.48 -10.10
N GLU A 182 2.89 -10.40 -11.32
CA GLU A 182 3.68 -10.26 -12.54
C GLU A 182 4.50 -8.96 -12.56
N ILE A 183 3.89 -7.84 -12.14
CA ILE A 183 4.58 -6.54 -12.01
C ILE A 183 5.71 -6.66 -10.98
N CYS A 184 5.42 -7.15 -9.78
CA CYS A 184 6.39 -7.32 -8.70
C CYS A 184 7.58 -8.21 -9.10
N ALA A 185 7.34 -9.28 -9.85
CA ALA A 185 8.39 -10.16 -10.33
C ALA A 185 9.35 -9.48 -11.33
N GLN A 186 8.91 -8.42 -12.01
CA GLN A 186 9.69 -7.68 -13.00
C GLN A 186 10.33 -6.40 -12.44
N LEU A 187 9.88 -5.92 -11.28
CA LEU A 187 10.43 -4.72 -10.65
C LEU A 187 11.89 -4.93 -10.25
N LYS A 188 12.74 -3.99 -10.68
CA LYS A 188 14.11 -3.93 -10.21
C LYS A 188 14.11 -3.53 -8.74
N TRP A 189 14.79 -4.31 -7.90
CA TRP A 189 14.95 -3.96 -6.50
C TRP A 189 15.77 -2.68 -6.34
N ARG A 190 15.23 -1.77 -5.53
CA ARG A 190 15.82 -0.50 -5.12
C ARG A 190 15.45 -0.26 -3.65
N PRO A 191 16.09 0.69 -2.94
CA PRO A 191 15.74 1.05 -1.58
C PRO A 191 14.40 1.83 -1.55
N ALA A 192 13.31 1.11 -1.79
CA ALA A 192 11.97 1.64 -1.91
C ALA A 192 10.96 0.56 -1.53
N LEU A 193 9.74 0.96 -1.17
CA LEU A 193 8.69 0.01 -0.82
C LEU A 193 8.19 -0.76 -2.04
N HIS A 194 8.20 -0.15 -3.22
CA HIS A 194 7.72 -0.73 -4.48
C HIS A 194 8.80 -0.85 -5.56
#